data_AF-A0A2P5HFK0-F1
#
_entry.id   AF-A0A2P5HFK0-F1
#
_cell.length_a   1.000
_cell.length_b   1.000
_cell.length_c   1.000
_cell.angle_alpha   90.00
_cell.angle_beta   90.00
_cell.angle_gamma   90.00
#
_symmetry.space_group_name_H-M   'P 1'
#
loop_
_entity.id
_entity.type
_entity.pdbx_description
1 polymer ?
#
loop_
_entity_poly.entity_id
_entity_poly.type
_entity_poly.pdbx_seq_one_letter_code
_entity_poly.pdbx_strand_id
1 'polypeptide(L)'
;MILKPDRKQPPFWLFAGLPIALLLGTISLYQQKALSAAIVNASGSRLNGTVIDTVTETLSHEKPVESTVDKVTETFGQVEPVESTIIQDVLHDEYIAVCLLAKDQALDMVEFFQHHYYEMGIRRFWVMDDASEPPLSTFQYDYGIPHEAIDFVYHPKTTDTLCETDANLQQRPIIDYCLQNHARNHSWVAVIDADEFIDTPGPETLEEILRDFEQTRPDVGAIGINWQMHTSNGQINRVESSRKTYLECISDGEEKMGESGNKHVKSILRPEAYASPQNPHTFNLQPGFVTVGEHGDAMPQSAFRQPITRDRLSLQHYVLKSWEDYYDKTSRSGKDWNFWNYMEYKAEHNACPQMLRYFAKPPNRPHSFRGL
;
A
#
# COMPACT_ATOMS: atom_id res chain seq x y z
N MET A 1 46.69 17.29 -24.68
CA MET A 1 46.34 18.13 -25.84
C MET A 1 45.62 17.25 -26.85
N ILE A 2 44.30 17.28 -26.85
CA ILE A 2 43.34 17.05 -27.95
C ILE A 2 42.02 17.56 -27.36
N LEU A 3 41.48 18.59 -27.99
CA LEU A 3 40.33 19.39 -27.55
C LEU A 3 39.14 19.09 -28.49
N LYS A 4 37.99 18.75 -27.87
CA LYS A 4 36.60 19.14 -28.19
C LYS A 4 35.99 18.71 -29.56
N PRO A 5 34.64 18.51 -29.68
CA PRO A 5 33.70 19.62 -29.51
C PRO A 5 32.30 19.36 -28.89
N ASP A 6 31.82 20.44 -28.27
CA ASP A 6 30.43 20.82 -28.00
C ASP A 6 29.49 20.59 -29.20
N ARG A 7 28.26 20.13 -28.94
CA ARG A 7 27.13 20.29 -29.86
C ARG A 7 25.98 21.05 -29.20
N LYS A 8 25.57 22.08 -29.94
CA LYS A 8 24.62 23.14 -29.65
C LYS A 8 23.16 22.69 -29.79
N GLN A 9 22.29 23.44 -29.12
CA GLN A 9 20.83 23.48 -29.25
C GLN A 9 20.34 23.65 -30.71
N PRO A 10 19.11 23.21 -31.04
CA PRO A 10 18.51 23.43 -32.35
C PRO A 10 17.85 24.83 -32.48
N PRO A 11 17.70 25.37 -33.70
CA PRO A 11 17.35 26.77 -33.93
C PRO A 11 15.85 27.04 -34.02
N PHE A 12 15.50 28.26 -33.61
CA PHE A 12 14.26 28.98 -33.90
C PHE A 12 14.03 29.12 -35.41
N TRP A 13 12.79 28.86 -35.87
CA TRP A 13 12.30 29.32 -37.16
C TRP A 13 11.30 30.47 -36.96
N LEU A 14 11.68 31.64 -37.48
CA LEU A 14 10.85 32.81 -37.69
C LEU A 14 10.21 32.71 -39.09
N PHE A 15 8.88 32.76 -39.17
CA PHE A 15 8.17 33.29 -40.33
C PHE A 15 7.11 34.27 -39.86
N ALA A 16 7.15 35.48 -40.42
CA ALA A 16 6.31 36.61 -40.08
C ALA A 16 5.27 36.90 -41.19
N GLY A 17 4.02 37.15 -40.77
CA GLY A 17 3.00 38.02 -41.39
C GLY A 17 2.23 37.46 -42.59
N LEU A 18 0.91 37.64 -42.79
CA LEU A 18 -0.24 38.37 -42.17
C LEU A 18 -1.51 37.96 -43.00
N PRO A 19 -2.79 38.31 -42.70
CA PRO A 19 -3.29 39.23 -41.69
C PRO A 19 -4.48 38.72 -40.83
N ILE A 20 -4.91 39.65 -39.97
CA ILE A 20 -5.74 39.59 -38.77
C ILE A 20 -7.24 39.83 -39.04
N ALA A 21 -8.10 39.13 -38.31
CA ALA A 21 -9.40 39.61 -37.78
C ALA A 21 -9.78 38.71 -36.56
N LEU A 22 -9.57 39.16 -35.31
CA LEU A 22 -10.56 39.78 -34.39
C LEU A 22 -11.80 38.89 -34.14
N LEU A 23 -12.26 38.57 -32.92
CA LEU A 23 -11.98 39.04 -31.57
C LEU A 23 -12.78 38.14 -30.57
N LEU A 24 -12.26 37.98 -29.33
CA LEU A 24 -12.94 37.61 -28.07
C LEU A 24 -13.58 36.22 -27.88
N GLY A 25 -13.19 35.55 -26.78
CA GLY A 25 -14.09 34.64 -26.08
C GLY A 25 -13.46 33.45 -25.38
N THR A 26 -12.38 33.62 -24.61
CA THR A 26 -11.97 32.62 -23.60
C THR A 26 -13.02 32.58 -22.49
N ILE A 27 -13.91 31.59 -22.53
CA ILE A 27 -14.70 31.18 -21.36
C ILE A 27 -14.13 29.86 -20.86
N SER A 28 -13.70 29.93 -19.61
CA SER A 28 -13.15 28.88 -18.77
C SER A 28 -14.06 27.65 -18.71
N LEU A 29 -13.46 26.46 -18.76
CA LEU A 29 -14.08 25.14 -18.52
C LEU A 29 -14.73 24.99 -17.13
N TYR A 30 -14.75 26.03 -16.31
CA TYR A 30 -15.40 26.07 -15.00
C TYR A 30 -16.93 26.20 -15.04
N GLN A 31 -17.56 26.42 -16.21
CA GLN A 31 -19.02 26.57 -16.33
C GLN A 31 -19.78 25.37 -16.93
N GLN A 32 -19.12 24.27 -17.29
CA GLN A 32 -19.82 23.06 -17.76
C GLN A 32 -20.27 22.11 -16.64
N LYS A 33 -19.86 22.31 -15.37
CA LYS A 33 -20.30 21.48 -14.23
C LYS A 33 -21.56 21.97 -13.50
N ALA A 34 -22.19 23.07 -13.93
CA ALA A 34 -23.37 23.63 -13.27
C ALA A 34 -24.73 23.30 -13.95
N LEU A 35 -24.76 22.38 -14.94
CA LEU A 35 -25.99 22.06 -15.68
C LEU A 35 -26.52 20.62 -15.51
N SER A 36 -26.02 19.87 -14.54
CA SER A 36 -26.59 18.54 -14.19
C SER A 36 -27.23 18.48 -12.79
N ALA A 37 -27.34 19.61 -12.09
CA ALA A 37 -27.99 19.70 -10.79
C ALA A 37 -29.39 20.34 -10.80
N ALA A 38 -30.00 20.56 -11.99
CA ALA A 38 -31.29 21.23 -12.13
C ALA A 38 -32.39 20.41 -12.81
N ILE A 39 -32.23 19.09 -12.95
CA ILE A 39 -33.28 18.19 -13.48
C ILE A 39 -33.39 16.93 -12.59
N VAL A 40 -33.57 17.11 -11.29
CA VAL A 40 -34.23 16.13 -10.40
C VAL A 40 -34.89 16.91 -9.26
N ASN A 41 -35.93 17.67 -9.57
CA ASN A 41 -36.84 18.22 -8.54
C ASN A 41 -38.18 18.55 -9.19
N ALA A 42 -38.85 17.52 -9.71
CA ALA A 42 -40.25 17.61 -10.12
C ALA A 42 -40.88 16.21 -10.17
N SER A 43 -41.08 15.58 -9.02
CA SER A 43 -42.11 14.54 -8.86
C SER A 43 -42.26 14.08 -7.41
N GLY A 44 -43.42 14.38 -6.81
CA GLY A 44 -44.05 13.50 -5.82
C GLY A 44 -44.01 13.94 -4.35
N SER A 45 -44.70 15.03 -3.98
CA SER A 45 -45.16 15.21 -2.60
C SER A 45 -46.52 14.54 -2.38
N ARG A 46 -46.55 13.71 -1.34
CA ARG A 46 -47.68 12.92 -0.84
C ARG A 46 -48.73 13.79 -0.15
N LEU A 47 -49.99 13.40 -0.30
CA LEU A 47 -51.12 13.77 0.56
C LEU A 47 -51.49 12.58 1.46
N ASN A 48 -51.50 12.78 2.77
CA ASN A 48 -52.64 12.52 3.67
C ASN A 48 -52.20 12.61 5.16
N GLY A 49 -52.94 13.39 5.95
CA GLY A 49 -52.93 13.39 7.42
C GLY A 49 -53.68 12.17 7.98
N THR A 50 -54.01 12.01 9.26
CA THR A 50 -54.06 12.84 10.49
C THR A 50 -54.30 11.85 11.66
N VAL A 51 -54.30 12.37 12.91
CA VAL A 51 -54.76 11.79 14.22
C VAL A 51 -53.60 11.22 15.06
N ILE A 52 -53.08 11.81 16.15
CA ILE A 52 -53.54 12.52 17.39
C ILE A 52 -53.79 11.57 18.60
N ASP A 53 -53.25 12.02 19.75
CA ASP A 53 -53.37 11.65 21.19
C ASP A 53 -52.45 10.55 21.76
N THR A 54 -51.40 10.88 22.54
CA THR A 54 -51.28 11.41 23.93
C THR A 54 -51.66 10.42 25.05
N VAL A 55 -50.76 10.24 26.03
CA VAL A 55 -50.96 10.36 27.51
C VAL A 55 -49.93 9.56 28.34
N THR A 56 -49.03 10.34 28.98
CA THR A 56 -48.44 10.32 30.34
C THR A 56 -47.57 9.20 30.95
N GLU A 57 -46.53 9.70 31.63
CA GLU A 57 -45.63 9.15 32.66
C GLU A 57 -46.32 8.43 33.85
N THR A 58 -45.62 7.50 34.51
CA THR A 58 -45.04 7.69 35.87
C THR A 58 -44.35 6.43 36.46
N LEU A 59 -43.11 6.66 36.90
CA LEU A 59 -42.35 6.17 38.08
C LEU A 59 -42.89 5.02 38.97
N SER A 60 -42.00 4.04 39.27
CA SER A 60 -41.32 3.84 40.59
C SER A 60 -41.12 2.36 41.03
N HIS A 61 -39.93 2.13 41.59
CA HIS A 61 -39.41 1.10 42.51
C HIS A 61 -40.14 -0.25 42.73
N GLU A 62 -39.37 -1.37 42.65
CA GLU A 62 -38.96 -2.19 43.82
C GLU A 62 -38.01 -3.36 43.43
N LYS A 63 -37.34 -3.95 44.42
CA LYS A 63 -36.10 -4.75 44.40
C LYS A 63 -36.37 -6.29 44.60
N PRO A 64 -35.36 -7.18 44.69
CA PRO A 64 -35.33 -8.52 44.06
C PRO A 64 -35.74 -9.70 44.97
N VAL A 65 -35.89 -10.90 44.40
CA VAL A 65 -36.05 -12.18 45.13
C VAL A 65 -35.12 -13.26 44.57
N GLU A 66 -34.52 -14.01 45.49
CA GLU A 66 -33.46 -15.00 45.34
C GLU A 66 -34.00 -16.45 45.42
N SER A 67 -33.26 -17.37 44.80
CA SER A 67 -33.05 -18.80 45.16
C SER A 67 -34.21 -19.82 45.02
N THR A 68 -33.93 -20.89 44.26
CA THR A 68 -34.10 -22.26 44.77
C THR A 68 -33.13 -23.20 44.05
N VAL A 69 -32.40 -23.97 44.86
CA VAL A 69 -31.40 -24.98 44.50
C VAL A 69 -32.07 -26.34 44.64
N ASP A 70 -31.94 -27.21 43.63
CA ASP A 70 -32.09 -28.65 43.82
C ASP A 70 -30.88 -29.38 43.24
N LYS A 71 -30.30 -30.24 44.09
CA LYS A 71 -29.15 -31.11 43.83
C LYS A 71 -29.63 -32.44 43.26
N VAL A 72 -29.00 -32.90 42.19
CA VAL A 72 -28.82 -34.34 41.93
C VAL A 72 -27.35 -34.59 41.58
N THR A 73 -26.70 -35.36 42.43
CA THR A 73 -25.35 -35.90 42.27
C THR A 73 -25.45 -37.27 41.61
N GLU A 74 -24.71 -37.53 40.52
CA GLU A 74 -24.32 -38.90 40.16
C GLU A 74 -23.01 -38.95 39.35
N THR A 75 -22.07 -39.71 39.92
CA THR A 75 -20.97 -40.50 39.32
C THR A 75 -19.99 -39.86 38.34
N PHE A 76 -18.79 -39.53 38.87
CA PHE A 76 -17.55 -39.33 38.12
C PHE A 76 -17.05 -40.66 37.54
N GLY A 77 -17.18 -40.84 36.23
CA GLY A 77 -16.30 -41.73 35.46
C GLY A 77 -14.97 -41.02 35.20
N GLN A 78 -13.85 -41.70 35.46
CA GLN A 78 -12.53 -41.19 35.09
C GLN A 78 -12.44 -41.04 33.58
N VAL A 79 -12.29 -39.79 33.12
CA VAL A 79 -11.94 -39.48 31.73
C VAL A 79 -10.41 -39.50 31.66
N GLU A 80 -9.87 -40.55 31.06
CA GLU A 80 -8.47 -40.59 30.60
C GLU A 80 -8.17 -39.33 29.78
N PRO A 81 -7.02 -38.67 29.96
CA PRO A 81 -6.69 -37.47 29.19
C PRO A 81 -6.60 -37.88 27.71
N VAL A 82 -7.56 -37.43 26.92
CA VAL A 82 -7.47 -37.52 25.46
C VAL A 82 -6.26 -36.70 25.07
N GLU A 83 -5.20 -37.41 24.68
CA GLU A 83 -4.00 -36.87 24.08
C GLU A 83 -4.44 -35.85 23.03
N SER A 84 -4.03 -34.59 23.22
CA SER A 84 -4.41 -33.50 22.33
C SER A 84 -3.87 -33.84 20.95
N THR A 85 -4.74 -34.38 20.11
CA THR A 85 -4.48 -34.49 18.69
C THR A 85 -4.41 -33.06 18.23
N ILE A 86 -3.19 -32.56 18.07
CA ILE A 86 -2.92 -31.29 17.42
C ILE A 86 -3.58 -31.42 16.06
N ILE A 87 -4.72 -30.75 15.88
CA ILE A 87 -5.29 -30.50 14.56
C ILE A 87 -4.37 -29.44 13.94
N GLN A 88 -3.22 -29.90 13.44
CA GLN A 88 -2.52 -29.25 12.34
C GLN A 88 -3.32 -29.61 11.09
N ASP A 89 -3.66 -28.61 10.26
CA ASP A 89 -4.59 -28.60 9.11
C ASP A 89 -5.94 -27.98 9.52
N VAL A 90 -6.25 -26.69 9.29
CA VAL A 90 -6.43 -26.01 7.98
C VAL A 90 -6.22 -24.47 8.11
N LEU A 91 -5.40 -23.97 9.05
CA LEU A 91 -5.22 -22.52 9.30
C LEU A 91 -3.92 -21.90 8.72
N HIS A 92 -3.29 -22.54 7.72
CA HIS A 92 -1.98 -22.15 7.21
C HIS A 92 -2.02 -21.72 5.73
N ASP A 93 -2.48 -20.49 5.46
CA ASP A 93 -2.06 -19.83 4.20
C ASP A 93 -1.84 -18.31 4.35
N GLU A 94 -2.22 -17.68 5.47
CA GLU A 94 -2.02 -16.22 5.67
C GLU A 94 -0.78 -15.89 6.53
N TYR A 95 0.34 -16.58 6.27
CA TYR A 95 1.61 -16.38 6.98
C TYR A 95 2.08 -14.92 6.95
N ILE A 96 2.00 -14.31 5.76
CA ILE A 96 2.24 -12.90 5.54
C ILE A 96 1.00 -12.22 4.97
N ALA A 97 0.70 -11.03 5.49
CA ALA A 97 -0.29 -10.13 4.92
C ALA A 97 0.35 -8.82 4.46
N VAL A 98 -0.38 -8.07 3.64
CA VAL A 98 -0.04 -6.69 3.28
C VAL A 98 -1.06 -5.75 3.90
N CYS A 99 -0.55 -4.73 4.60
CA CYS A 99 -1.26 -3.50 4.86
C CYS A 99 -0.98 -2.52 3.72
N LEU A 100 -1.94 -2.37 2.82
CA LEU A 100 -1.80 -1.58 1.60
C LEU A 100 -2.40 -0.19 1.78
N LEU A 101 -1.59 0.85 1.70
CA LEU A 101 -2.08 2.23 1.65
C LEU A 101 -2.42 2.63 0.22
N ALA A 102 -3.66 3.07 -0.01
CA ALA A 102 -4.12 3.47 -1.33
C ALA A 102 -5.09 4.67 -1.27
N LYS A 103 -4.98 5.56 -2.26
CA LYS A 103 -5.89 6.71 -2.46
C LYS A 103 -6.05 6.97 -3.95
N ASP A 104 -7.25 6.81 -4.50
CA ASP A 104 -7.58 6.98 -5.92
C ASP A 104 -6.70 6.13 -6.87
N GLN A 105 -6.36 4.91 -6.44
CA GLN A 105 -5.43 4.02 -7.13
C GLN A 105 -6.06 2.71 -7.62
N ALA A 106 -7.35 2.75 -7.94
CA ALA A 106 -8.09 1.56 -8.36
C ALA A 106 -7.43 0.82 -9.55
N LEU A 107 -6.81 1.58 -10.48
CA LEU A 107 -6.11 1.02 -11.65
C LEU A 107 -4.80 0.30 -11.32
N ASP A 108 -4.16 0.61 -10.18
CA ASP A 108 -2.90 -0.02 -9.76
C ASP A 108 -3.12 -1.42 -9.15
N MET A 109 -4.32 -1.66 -8.63
CA MET A 109 -4.64 -2.80 -7.76
C MET A 109 -4.48 -4.16 -8.45
N VAL A 110 -4.86 -4.30 -9.72
CA VAL A 110 -4.85 -5.60 -10.42
C VAL A 110 -3.43 -6.16 -10.51
N GLU A 111 -2.48 -5.38 -11.02
CA GLU A 111 -1.09 -5.83 -11.12
C GLU A 111 -0.45 -6.01 -9.73
N PHE A 112 -0.77 -5.12 -8.78
CA PHE A 112 -0.29 -5.21 -7.41
C PHE A 112 -0.68 -6.54 -6.76
N PHE A 113 -1.97 -6.90 -6.79
CA PHE A 113 -2.47 -8.12 -6.18
C PHE A 113 -1.90 -9.37 -6.85
N GLN A 114 -1.88 -9.43 -8.18
CA GLN A 114 -1.36 -10.59 -8.89
C GLN A 114 0.11 -10.84 -8.60
N HIS A 115 0.94 -9.78 -8.60
CA HIS A 115 2.37 -9.91 -8.28
C HIS A 115 2.57 -10.46 -6.87
N HIS A 116 1.97 -9.80 -5.88
CA HIS A 116 2.19 -10.17 -4.48
C HIS A 116 1.57 -11.53 -4.14
N TYR A 117 0.45 -11.90 -4.78
CA TYR A 117 -0.18 -13.20 -4.56
C TYR A 117 0.61 -14.33 -5.21
N TYR A 118 0.83 -14.28 -6.53
CA TYR A 118 1.43 -15.40 -7.25
C TYR A 118 2.95 -15.48 -7.08
N GLU A 119 3.64 -14.35 -7.07
CA GLU A 119 5.11 -14.33 -7.07
C GLU A 119 5.68 -14.25 -5.67
N MET A 120 5.06 -13.47 -4.77
CA MET A 120 5.54 -13.29 -3.39
C MET A 120 4.87 -14.21 -2.36
N GLY A 121 3.84 -14.97 -2.76
CA GLY A 121 3.17 -15.93 -1.87
C GLY A 121 2.25 -15.28 -0.82
N ILE A 122 1.89 -14.00 -0.97
CA ILE A 122 1.05 -13.28 0.00
C ILE A 122 -0.42 -13.64 -0.21
N ARG A 123 -1.13 -14.03 0.85
CA ARG A 123 -2.52 -14.51 0.75
C ARG A 123 -3.57 -13.60 1.37
N ARG A 124 -3.15 -12.51 2.02
CA ARG A 124 -4.06 -11.54 2.65
C ARG A 124 -3.66 -10.11 2.34
N PHE A 125 -4.61 -9.32 1.86
CA PHE A 125 -4.46 -7.90 1.55
C PHE A 125 -5.49 -7.07 2.32
N TRP A 126 -5.00 -6.26 3.23
CA TRP A 126 -5.79 -5.26 3.95
C TRP A 126 -5.61 -3.92 3.23
N VAL A 127 -6.55 -3.56 2.36
CA VAL A 127 -6.53 -2.32 1.58
C VAL A 127 -7.06 -1.19 2.45
N MET A 128 -6.15 -0.38 2.97
CA MET A 128 -6.46 0.84 3.69
C MET A 128 -6.72 1.96 2.69
N ASP A 129 -8.00 2.16 2.36
CA ASP A 129 -8.47 3.18 1.44
C ASP A 129 -8.54 4.53 2.15
N ASP A 130 -7.56 5.41 1.89
CA ASP A 130 -7.50 6.78 2.41
C ASP A 130 -8.43 7.71 1.62
N ALA A 131 -9.72 7.53 1.82
CA ALA A 131 -10.77 8.40 1.32
C ALA A 131 -10.76 8.59 -0.21
N SER A 132 -10.59 7.50 -0.96
CA SER A 132 -10.72 7.52 -2.41
C SER A 132 -12.12 7.94 -2.84
N GLU A 133 -12.21 8.59 -4.00
CA GLU A 133 -13.46 9.05 -4.59
C GLU A 133 -13.64 8.53 -6.03
N PRO A 134 -14.53 7.55 -6.26
CA PRO A 134 -15.31 6.81 -5.26
C PRO A 134 -14.45 5.84 -4.42
N PRO A 135 -14.97 5.30 -3.30
CA PRO A 135 -14.25 4.31 -2.50
C PRO A 135 -13.78 3.12 -3.35
N LEU A 136 -12.57 2.61 -3.09
CA LEU A 136 -11.93 1.56 -3.88
C LEU A 136 -12.74 0.26 -3.91
N SER A 137 -13.51 -0.02 -2.87
CA SER A 137 -14.42 -1.17 -2.79
C SER A 137 -15.59 -1.12 -3.78
N THR A 138 -15.87 0.04 -4.37
CA THR A 138 -16.97 0.19 -5.35
C THR A 138 -16.59 -0.26 -6.76
N PHE A 139 -15.29 -0.42 -7.03
CA PHE A 139 -14.81 -0.89 -8.31
C PHE A 139 -14.98 -2.41 -8.42
N GLN A 140 -15.66 -2.87 -9.46
CA GLN A 140 -15.91 -4.29 -9.72
C GLN A 140 -14.88 -4.86 -10.70
N TYR A 141 -13.60 -4.80 -10.31
CA TYR A 141 -12.54 -5.38 -11.12
C TYR A 141 -12.41 -6.88 -10.87
N ASP A 142 -12.07 -7.61 -11.93
CA ASP A 142 -11.46 -8.93 -11.77
C ASP A 142 -9.97 -8.71 -11.44
N TYR A 143 -9.63 -8.92 -10.17
CA TYR A 143 -8.25 -8.80 -9.70
C TYR A 143 -7.38 -10.00 -10.08
N GLY A 144 -7.96 -11.07 -10.62
CA GLY A 144 -7.24 -12.29 -10.99
C GLY A 144 -6.67 -13.07 -9.81
N ILE A 145 -7.16 -12.81 -8.59
CA ILE A 145 -6.87 -13.55 -7.36
C ILE A 145 -8.19 -13.80 -6.60
N PRO A 146 -8.25 -14.72 -5.62
CA PRO A 146 -9.46 -14.96 -4.85
C PRO A 146 -9.95 -13.68 -4.15
N HIS A 147 -11.25 -13.38 -4.26
CA HIS A 147 -11.85 -12.18 -3.66
C HIS A 147 -11.71 -12.17 -2.15
N GLU A 148 -11.80 -13.34 -1.53
CA GLU A 148 -11.65 -13.54 -0.09
C GLU A 148 -10.23 -13.26 0.43
N ALA A 149 -9.24 -13.01 -0.44
CA ALA A 149 -7.90 -12.57 -0.05
C ALA A 149 -7.82 -11.05 0.15
N ILE A 150 -8.84 -10.29 -0.26
CA ILE A 150 -8.81 -8.82 -0.32
C ILE A 150 -9.92 -8.25 0.56
N ASP A 151 -9.54 -7.44 1.54
CA ASP A 151 -10.46 -6.67 2.37
C ASP A 151 -10.21 -5.17 2.20
N PHE A 152 -11.26 -4.44 1.83
CA PHE A 152 -11.22 -2.98 1.74
C PHE A 152 -11.70 -2.33 3.04
N VAL A 153 -10.84 -1.50 3.62
CA VAL A 153 -11.12 -0.72 4.83
C VAL A 153 -11.12 0.75 4.46
N TYR A 154 -12.31 1.35 4.38
CA TYR A 154 -12.47 2.76 4.01
C TYR A 154 -12.24 3.68 5.20
N HIS A 155 -11.26 4.57 5.07
CA HIS A 155 -10.98 5.64 6.01
C HIS A 155 -11.49 6.97 5.42
N PRO A 156 -12.54 7.60 5.96
CA PRO A 156 -13.03 8.88 5.46
C PRO A 156 -12.00 9.99 5.70
N LYS A 157 -12.05 11.06 4.89
CA LYS A 157 -11.22 12.26 5.12
C LYS A 157 -11.46 12.76 6.54
N THR A 158 -10.41 12.78 7.36
CA THR A 158 -10.48 13.36 8.69
C THR A 158 -10.65 14.87 8.56
N THR A 159 -11.70 15.45 9.16
CA THR A 159 -11.93 16.91 9.18
C THR A 159 -11.00 17.66 10.12
N ASP A 160 -10.13 16.95 10.85
CA ASP A 160 -9.16 17.55 11.76
C ASP A 160 -8.02 18.20 10.97
N THR A 161 -8.22 19.48 10.71
CA THR A 161 -7.33 20.46 10.05
C THR A 161 -5.97 20.66 10.71
N LEU A 162 -5.59 19.85 11.71
CA LEU A 162 -4.33 20.01 12.42
C LEU A 162 -3.10 19.57 11.62
N CYS A 163 -3.28 18.90 10.47
CA CYS A 163 -2.13 18.36 9.75
C CYS A 163 -2.32 18.18 8.23
N GLU A 164 -2.91 19.18 7.55
CA GLU A 164 -2.94 19.19 6.07
C GLU A 164 -1.54 19.31 5.45
N THR A 165 -0.54 19.77 6.20
CA THR A 165 0.79 20.11 5.67
C THR A 165 1.82 18.98 5.73
N ASP A 166 1.54 17.87 6.41
CA ASP A 166 2.47 16.73 6.49
C ASP A 166 1.75 15.41 6.16
N ALA A 167 1.88 14.98 4.91
CA ALA A 167 1.34 13.71 4.42
C ALA A 167 1.83 12.50 5.25
N ASN A 168 2.99 12.58 5.89
CA ASN A 168 3.50 11.49 6.74
C ASN A 168 2.67 11.33 8.01
N LEU A 169 2.14 12.43 8.55
CA LEU A 169 1.32 12.40 9.76
C LEU A 169 -0.10 11.90 9.47
N GLN A 170 -0.59 12.05 8.24
CA GLN A 170 -1.91 11.55 7.81
C GLN A 170 -1.96 10.02 7.66
N GLN A 171 -0.86 9.39 7.26
CA GLN A 171 -0.83 7.94 7.08
C GLN A 171 -0.71 7.16 8.41
N ARG A 172 -0.14 7.77 9.46
CA ARG A 172 0.12 7.08 10.74
C ARG A 172 -1.14 6.47 11.38
N PRO A 173 -2.27 7.19 11.52
CA PRO A 173 -3.48 6.61 12.12
C PRO A 173 -4.05 5.44 11.30
N ILE A 174 -3.96 5.51 9.97
CA ILE A 174 -4.44 4.46 9.07
C ILE A 174 -3.57 3.20 9.20
N ILE A 175 -2.24 3.37 9.20
CA ILE A 175 -1.30 2.27 9.43
C ILE A 175 -1.49 1.65 10.82
N ASP A 176 -1.63 2.49 11.85
CA ASP A 176 -1.85 1.99 13.22
C ASP A 176 -3.15 1.21 13.33
N TYR A 177 -4.24 1.70 12.71
CA TYR A 177 -5.50 0.97 12.65
C TYR A 177 -5.31 -0.42 12.03
N CYS A 178 -4.62 -0.49 10.91
CA CYS A 178 -4.30 -1.75 10.23
C CYS A 178 -3.52 -2.72 11.13
N LEU A 179 -2.44 -2.23 11.76
CA LEU A 179 -1.57 -3.04 12.59
C LEU A 179 -2.22 -3.48 13.91
N GLN A 180 -3.11 -2.67 14.48
CA GLN A 180 -3.81 -3.04 15.72
C GLN A 180 -4.96 -4.03 15.49
N ASN A 181 -5.70 -3.88 14.37
CA ASN A 181 -6.94 -4.61 14.14
C ASN A 181 -6.80 -5.82 13.22
N HIS A 182 -5.84 -5.78 12.29
CA HIS A 182 -5.74 -6.79 11.24
C HIS A 182 -4.45 -7.60 11.31
N ALA A 183 -3.35 -7.03 11.83
CA ALA A 183 -2.06 -7.71 11.80
C ALA A 183 -1.96 -8.95 12.69
N ARG A 184 -2.70 -9.02 13.81
CA ARG A 184 -2.50 -10.04 14.88
C ARG A 184 -2.71 -11.49 14.44
N ASN A 185 -3.39 -11.73 13.31
CA ASN A 185 -3.65 -13.07 12.79
C ASN A 185 -2.54 -13.55 11.83
N HIS A 186 -1.48 -12.76 11.64
CA HIS A 186 -0.38 -13.05 10.71
C HIS A 186 0.95 -13.19 11.47
N SER A 187 1.90 -13.91 10.89
CA SER A 187 3.28 -13.94 11.41
C SER A 187 4.04 -12.68 11.01
N TRP A 188 3.77 -12.19 9.80
CA TRP A 188 4.36 -10.95 9.27
C TRP A 188 3.32 -10.09 8.56
N VAL A 189 3.53 -8.78 8.61
CA VAL A 189 2.76 -7.81 7.83
C VAL A 189 3.70 -6.86 7.12
N ALA A 190 3.57 -6.75 5.80
CA ALA A 190 4.24 -5.73 5.02
C ALA A 190 3.40 -4.45 4.99
N VAL A 191 3.98 -3.29 5.32
CA VAL A 191 3.31 -2.00 5.19
C VAL A 191 3.91 -1.27 3.98
N ILE A 192 3.17 -1.23 2.89
CA ILE A 192 3.63 -0.73 1.58
C ILE A 192 2.52 0.05 0.86
N ASP A 193 2.92 0.88 -0.09
CA ASP A 193 2.03 1.70 -0.91
C ASP A 193 1.65 0.97 -2.22
N ALA A 194 0.55 1.40 -2.85
CA ALA A 194 0.05 0.80 -4.10
C ALA A 194 0.98 0.90 -5.32
N ASP A 195 2.02 1.73 -5.26
CA ASP A 195 3.05 1.83 -6.29
C ASP A 195 4.36 1.11 -5.92
N GLU A 196 4.35 0.29 -4.86
CA GLU A 196 5.51 -0.44 -4.34
C GLU A 196 5.33 -1.95 -4.49
N PHE A 197 6.33 -2.63 -5.07
CA PHE A 197 6.30 -4.06 -5.32
C PHE A 197 7.47 -4.74 -4.61
N ILE A 198 7.18 -5.67 -3.70
CA ILE A 198 8.20 -6.49 -3.06
C ILE A 198 8.83 -7.38 -4.12
N ASP A 199 10.15 -7.51 -4.08
CA ASP A 199 10.91 -8.30 -5.00
C ASP A 199 11.95 -9.15 -4.25
N THR A 200 12.14 -10.39 -4.67
CA THR A 200 13.16 -11.31 -4.13
C THR A 200 14.18 -11.66 -5.22
N PRO A 201 15.28 -10.89 -5.37
CA PRO A 201 16.26 -11.10 -6.45
C PRO A 201 17.13 -12.33 -6.26
N GLY A 202 17.26 -12.78 -5.01
CA GLY A 202 18.00 -13.97 -4.64
C GLY A 202 17.30 -15.27 -5.01
N PRO A 203 17.89 -16.41 -4.61
CA PRO A 203 17.30 -17.73 -4.84
C PRO A 203 16.12 -18.06 -3.90
N GLU A 204 16.00 -17.31 -2.81
CA GLU A 204 15.00 -17.50 -1.76
C GLU A 204 13.67 -16.83 -2.12
N THR A 205 12.57 -17.44 -1.69
CA THR A 205 11.24 -16.84 -1.65
C THR A 205 11.14 -15.85 -0.48
N LEU A 206 10.11 -14.99 -0.51
CA LEU A 206 9.85 -14.05 0.58
C LEU A 206 9.65 -14.79 1.92
N GLU A 207 8.86 -15.86 1.90
CA GLU A 207 8.61 -16.67 3.09
C GLU A 207 9.89 -17.33 3.64
N GLU A 208 10.75 -17.87 2.77
CA GLU A 208 12.04 -18.46 3.20
C GLU A 208 12.92 -17.43 3.91
N ILE A 209 13.00 -16.19 3.40
CA ILE A 209 13.77 -15.11 4.03
C ILE A 209 13.20 -14.76 5.41
N LEU A 210 11.87 -14.66 5.53
CA LEU A 210 11.21 -14.31 6.79
C LEU A 210 11.36 -15.41 7.84
N ARG A 211 11.24 -16.68 7.43
CA ARG A 211 11.46 -17.84 8.30
C ARG A 211 12.90 -17.98 8.74
N ASP A 212 13.87 -17.65 7.87
CA ASP A 212 15.29 -17.59 8.24
C ASP A 212 15.52 -16.61 9.40
N PHE A 213 14.91 -15.42 9.35
CA PHE A 213 14.96 -14.47 10.48
C PHE A 213 14.26 -15.00 11.73
N GLU A 214 13.11 -15.67 11.63
CA GLU A 214 12.45 -16.30 12.78
C GLU A 214 13.35 -17.32 13.48
N GLN A 215 14.05 -18.14 12.71
CA GLN A 215 14.86 -19.23 13.21
C GLN A 215 16.21 -18.76 13.75
N THR A 216 16.87 -17.82 13.06
CA THR A 216 18.25 -17.43 13.36
C THR A 216 18.35 -16.16 14.20
N ARG A 217 17.32 -15.30 14.16
CA ARG A 217 17.30 -13.97 14.78
C ARG A 217 15.91 -13.66 15.36
N PRO A 218 15.49 -14.37 16.44
CA PRO A 218 14.18 -14.16 17.04
C PRO A 218 13.98 -12.73 17.58
N ASP A 219 15.06 -11.98 17.82
CA ASP A 219 15.05 -10.56 18.18
C ASP A 219 14.62 -9.62 17.04
N VAL A 220 14.60 -10.09 15.79
CA VAL A 220 14.18 -9.28 14.64
C VAL A 220 12.66 -9.15 14.62
N GLY A 221 12.19 -7.93 14.93
CA GLY A 221 10.78 -7.58 14.90
C GLY A 221 10.35 -6.86 13.62
N ALA A 222 11.28 -6.31 12.86
CA ALA A 222 11.02 -5.69 11.56
C ALA A 222 12.22 -5.77 10.61
N ILE A 223 11.93 -5.78 9.32
CA ILE A 223 12.91 -5.78 8.24
C ILE A 223 12.62 -4.57 7.35
N GLY A 224 13.60 -3.66 7.25
CA GLY A 224 13.55 -2.50 6.36
C GLY A 224 14.08 -2.85 4.97
N ILE A 225 13.22 -2.78 3.96
CA ILE A 225 13.54 -3.09 2.56
C ILE A 225 13.80 -1.80 1.80
N ASN A 226 14.97 -1.67 1.18
CA ASN A 226 15.33 -0.49 0.41
C ASN A 226 14.51 -0.36 -0.88
N TRP A 227 14.07 0.88 -1.15
CA TRP A 227 13.45 1.26 -2.40
C TRP A 227 14.39 1.12 -3.59
N GLN A 228 13.87 0.67 -4.72
CA GLN A 228 14.43 0.82 -6.05
C GLN A 228 13.47 1.71 -6.85
N MET A 229 13.74 3.01 -6.91
CA MET A 229 12.82 3.98 -7.49
C MET A 229 12.88 3.97 -9.02
N HIS A 230 11.73 3.80 -9.69
CA HIS A 230 11.61 3.79 -11.15
C HIS A 230 11.27 5.17 -11.71
N THR A 231 11.81 5.47 -12.89
CA THR A 231 11.51 6.69 -13.66
C THR A 231 10.20 6.52 -14.44
N SER A 232 9.80 7.54 -15.21
CA SER A 232 8.69 7.39 -16.15
C SER A 232 9.04 6.54 -17.37
N ASN A 233 10.34 6.23 -17.59
CA ASN A 233 10.87 5.65 -18.82
C ASN A 233 10.33 6.39 -20.08
N GLY A 234 10.20 7.72 -19.98
CA GLY A 234 9.64 8.61 -20.99
C GLY A 234 8.15 8.43 -21.32
N GLN A 235 7.39 7.67 -20.53
CA GLN A 235 5.99 7.40 -20.84
C GLN A 235 5.10 8.62 -20.52
N ILE A 236 4.32 9.03 -21.52
CA ILE A 236 3.36 10.11 -21.37
C ILE A 236 2.01 9.56 -20.94
N ASN A 237 1.51 8.56 -21.67
CA ASN A 237 0.20 7.98 -21.44
C ASN A 237 0.27 6.84 -20.44
N ARG A 238 -0.84 6.58 -19.75
CA ARG A 238 -1.00 5.40 -18.92
C ARG A 238 -0.68 4.11 -19.66
N VAL A 239 -0.07 3.19 -18.94
CA VAL A 239 0.34 1.87 -19.44
C VAL A 239 -0.36 0.78 -18.64
N GLU A 240 -0.54 -0.39 -19.27
CA GLU A 240 -1.25 -1.51 -18.66
C GLU A 240 -0.48 -2.15 -17.48
N SER A 241 0.85 -2.25 -17.60
CA SER A 241 1.71 -2.88 -16.60
C SER A 241 2.90 -1.99 -16.31
N SER A 242 3.02 -1.60 -15.05
CA SER A 242 4.15 -0.83 -14.53
C SER A 242 5.43 -1.67 -14.63
N ARG A 243 5.35 -2.93 -14.19
CA ARG A 243 6.52 -3.84 -14.13
C ARG A 243 7.08 -4.22 -15.51
N LYS A 244 6.26 -4.21 -16.56
CA LYS A 244 6.72 -4.47 -17.95
C LYS A 244 7.28 -3.25 -18.65
N THR A 245 6.94 -2.04 -18.19
CA THR A 245 7.12 -0.83 -18.97
C THR A 245 8.15 0.13 -18.39
N TYR A 246 8.12 0.34 -17.08
CA TYR A 246 9.09 1.20 -16.41
C TYR A 246 10.33 0.35 -16.08
N LEU A 247 11.29 0.35 -17.01
CA LEU A 247 12.48 -0.50 -16.99
C LEU A 247 13.76 0.31 -16.73
N GLU A 248 13.62 1.51 -16.20
CA GLU A 248 14.69 2.43 -15.86
C GLU A 248 14.47 2.94 -14.43
N CYS A 249 15.53 3.01 -13.65
CA CYS A 249 15.49 3.38 -12.25
C CYS A 249 16.54 4.41 -11.89
N ILE A 250 16.37 5.04 -10.73
CA ILE A 250 17.35 5.93 -10.15
C ILE A 250 18.56 5.13 -9.67
N SER A 251 19.74 5.64 -10.00
CA SER A 251 21.02 5.18 -9.48
C SER A 251 21.09 5.39 -7.97
N ASP A 252 21.72 4.45 -7.26
CA ASP A 252 22.02 4.63 -5.83
C ASP A 252 23.00 5.80 -5.60
N GLY A 253 23.66 6.27 -6.67
CA GLY A 253 24.69 7.29 -6.63
C GLY A 253 26.00 6.76 -6.05
N GLU A 254 27.01 7.62 -5.94
CA GLU A 254 28.20 7.26 -5.18
C GLU A 254 27.84 7.11 -3.69
N GLU A 255 28.24 5.99 -3.10
CA GLU A 255 27.99 5.55 -1.71
C GLU A 255 28.25 6.66 -0.65
N LYS A 256 29.08 7.66 -1.00
CA LYS A 256 29.54 8.75 -0.14
C LYS A 256 28.71 10.03 -0.18
N MET A 257 27.77 10.17 -1.12
CA MET A 257 27.05 11.45 -1.31
C MET A 257 25.66 11.51 -0.68
N GLY A 258 25.13 10.42 -0.12
CA GLY A 258 23.96 10.47 0.79
C GLY A 258 22.64 11.02 0.23
N GLU A 259 22.54 11.29 -1.07
CA GLU A 259 21.41 12.01 -1.69
C GLU A 259 20.36 11.10 -2.35
N SER A 260 20.66 9.83 -2.63
CA SER A 260 19.70 8.99 -3.37
C SER A 260 18.47 8.64 -2.54
N GLY A 261 17.29 8.84 -3.14
CA GLY A 261 16.00 8.48 -2.54
C GLY A 261 15.86 6.97 -2.27
N ASN A 262 16.64 6.17 -2.98
CA ASN A 262 16.78 4.72 -2.83
C ASN A 262 17.26 4.24 -1.45
N LYS A 263 17.84 5.13 -0.63
CA LYS A 263 18.19 4.81 0.76
C LYS A 263 16.97 4.66 1.67
N HIS A 264 15.80 5.14 1.24
CA HIS A 264 14.57 4.95 2.00
C HIS A 264 14.17 3.48 2.05
N VAL A 265 13.44 3.13 3.12
CA VAL A 265 12.89 1.80 3.30
C VAL A 265 11.38 1.81 3.43
N LYS A 266 10.75 0.65 3.25
CA LYS A 266 9.49 0.29 3.90
C LYS A 266 9.71 -0.96 4.72
N SER A 267 8.83 -1.25 5.67
CA SER A 267 9.06 -2.35 6.60
C SER A 267 8.08 -3.51 6.45
N ILE A 268 8.60 -4.72 6.56
CA ILE A 268 7.84 -5.91 6.93
C ILE A 268 8.07 -6.14 8.42
N LEU A 269 7.01 -6.24 9.22
CA LEU A 269 7.12 -6.35 10.67
C LEU A 269 6.34 -7.54 11.22
N ARG A 270 6.82 -8.06 12.35
CA ARG A 270 6.09 -9.01 13.16
C ARG A 270 5.04 -8.28 14.00
N PRO A 271 3.77 -8.71 13.99
CA PRO A 271 2.73 -8.06 14.76
C PRO A 271 3.01 -8.02 16.27
N GLU A 272 3.64 -9.06 16.83
CA GLU A 272 4.03 -9.11 18.25
C GLU A 272 5.11 -8.10 18.64
N ALA A 273 5.94 -7.68 17.67
CA ALA A 273 7.00 -6.72 17.89
C ALA A 273 6.49 -5.27 17.79
N TYR A 274 5.28 -5.05 17.26
CA TYR A 274 4.75 -3.71 17.02
C TYR A 274 4.39 -2.97 18.33
N ALA A 275 4.82 -1.71 18.45
CA ALA A 275 4.39 -0.83 19.54
C ALA A 275 3.59 0.39 19.06
N SER A 276 4.08 1.13 18.06
CA SER A 276 3.39 2.31 17.51
C SER A 276 4.00 2.76 16.18
N PRO A 277 3.30 3.54 15.33
CA PRO A 277 3.88 4.02 14.10
C PRO A 277 4.87 5.15 14.41
N GLN A 278 6.09 5.05 13.88
CA GLN A 278 7.04 6.16 13.94
C GLN A 278 6.79 7.12 12.78
N ASN A 279 6.75 6.58 11.57
CA ASN A 279 6.44 7.23 10.30
C ASN A 279 5.94 6.15 9.31
N PRO A 280 5.63 6.48 8.05
CA PRO A 280 5.14 5.49 7.08
C PRO A 280 6.15 4.41 6.66
N HIS A 281 7.41 4.53 7.05
CA HIS A 281 8.53 3.67 6.67
C HIS A 281 8.97 2.76 7.80
N THR A 282 8.95 3.26 9.04
CA THR A 282 9.49 2.59 10.24
C THR A 282 8.58 2.66 11.45
N PHE A 283 8.82 1.76 12.40
CA PHE A 283 7.95 1.51 13.54
C PHE A 283 8.73 1.48 14.84
N ASN A 284 8.10 1.97 15.91
CA ASN A 284 8.59 1.70 17.26
C ASN A 284 8.24 0.26 17.58
N LEU A 285 9.22 -0.49 18.07
CA LEU A 285 9.05 -1.90 18.44
C LEU A 285 8.98 -2.07 19.96
N GLN A 286 8.36 -3.18 20.40
CA GLN A 286 8.34 -3.59 21.80
C GLN A 286 9.76 -3.87 22.32
N PRO A 287 10.01 -3.72 23.63
CA PRO A 287 11.32 -3.98 24.21
C PRO A 287 11.86 -5.38 23.86
N GLY A 288 13.12 -5.44 23.42
CA GLY A 288 13.78 -6.69 23.02
C GLY A 288 13.75 -6.97 21.52
N PHE A 289 12.92 -6.25 20.75
CA PHE A 289 12.91 -6.35 19.30
C PHE A 289 13.74 -5.27 18.61
N VAL A 290 14.30 -5.62 17.45
CA VAL A 290 15.08 -4.72 16.60
C VAL A 290 14.57 -4.68 15.17
N THR A 291 14.85 -3.58 14.48
CA THR A 291 14.68 -3.47 13.03
C THR A 291 16.03 -3.68 12.34
N VAL A 292 16.04 -4.49 11.29
CA VAL A 292 17.26 -4.82 10.54
C VAL A 292 17.06 -4.63 9.03
N GLY A 293 18.14 -4.61 8.26
CA GLY A 293 18.13 -4.81 6.82
C GLY A 293 18.03 -6.29 6.43
N GLU A 294 18.00 -6.57 5.14
CA GLU A 294 17.86 -7.93 4.58
C GLU A 294 18.99 -8.90 4.98
N HIS A 295 20.15 -8.39 5.42
CA HIS A 295 21.28 -9.19 5.89
C HIS A 295 21.36 -9.26 7.43
N GLY A 296 20.35 -8.73 8.13
CA GLY A 296 20.33 -8.69 9.59
C GLY A 296 21.19 -7.58 10.21
N ASP A 297 21.70 -6.67 9.37
CA ASP A 297 22.40 -5.45 9.77
C ASP A 297 21.45 -4.50 10.50
N ALA A 298 21.89 -3.96 11.63
CA ALA A 298 21.06 -3.09 12.46
C ALA A 298 20.68 -1.82 11.68
N MET A 299 19.39 -1.51 11.66
CA MET A 299 18.90 -0.28 11.05
C MET A 299 18.76 0.81 12.13
N PRO A 300 19.28 2.03 11.91
CA PRO A 300 18.96 3.15 12.80
C PRO A 300 17.45 3.40 12.79
N GLN A 301 16.91 4.00 13.86
CA GLN A 301 15.49 4.40 13.95
C GLN A 301 15.17 5.61 13.03
N SER A 302 15.42 5.46 11.75
CA SER A 302 15.16 6.44 10.69
C SER A 302 14.60 5.73 9.47
N ALA A 303 13.92 6.46 8.59
CA ALA A 303 13.40 5.94 7.33
C ALA A 303 14.48 5.58 6.30
N PHE A 304 15.76 5.57 6.68
CA PHE A 304 16.90 5.44 5.77
C PHE A 304 17.86 4.32 6.22
N ARG A 305 18.30 3.50 5.28
CA ARG A 305 19.32 2.46 5.49
C ARG A 305 20.43 2.56 4.46
N GLN A 306 21.66 2.49 4.94
CA GLN A 306 22.89 2.40 4.14
C GLN A 306 23.85 1.38 4.79
N PRO A 307 24.68 0.64 4.02
CA PRO A 307 24.73 0.64 2.55
C PRO A 307 23.40 0.15 1.96
N ILE A 308 23.11 0.61 0.75
CA ILE A 308 21.92 0.18 0.05
C ILE A 308 22.19 -1.23 -0.46
N THR A 309 21.43 -2.20 0.03
CA THR A 309 21.47 -3.58 -0.44
C THR A 309 20.08 -3.98 -0.91
N ARG A 310 20.02 -4.83 -1.94
CA ARG A 310 18.78 -5.32 -2.57
C ARG A 310 18.93 -6.72 -3.18
N ASP A 311 19.83 -7.55 -2.66
CA ASP A 311 20.17 -8.84 -3.27
C ASP A 311 19.30 -10.02 -2.77
N ARG A 312 18.67 -9.90 -1.60
CA ARG A 312 17.65 -10.81 -1.06
C ARG A 312 16.25 -10.21 -1.15
N LEU A 313 16.07 -8.96 -0.74
CA LEU A 313 14.82 -8.19 -0.71
C LEU A 313 15.00 -6.81 -1.32
N SER A 314 14.11 -6.47 -2.25
CA SER A 314 14.06 -5.16 -2.90
C SER A 314 12.61 -4.66 -2.91
N LEU A 315 12.41 -3.35 -2.78
CA LEU A 315 11.09 -2.76 -2.97
C LEU A 315 11.08 -1.90 -4.23
N GLN A 316 10.50 -2.40 -5.31
CA GLN A 316 10.41 -1.69 -6.58
C GLN A 316 9.36 -0.60 -6.48
N HIS A 317 9.78 0.66 -6.50
CA HIS A 317 8.91 1.81 -6.29
C HIS A 317 8.64 2.53 -7.61
N TYR A 318 7.46 2.30 -8.20
CA TYR A 318 7.00 2.96 -9.41
C TYR A 318 6.45 4.35 -9.08
N VAL A 319 7.32 5.20 -8.54
CA VAL A 319 6.95 6.47 -7.92
C VAL A 319 6.48 7.53 -8.92
N LEU A 320 7.01 7.52 -10.14
CA LEU A 320 6.60 8.46 -11.19
C LEU A 320 5.44 7.89 -12.01
N LYS A 321 5.61 6.66 -12.54
CA LYS A 321 4.80 6.10 -13.63
C LYS A 321 4.76 7.07 -14.83
N SER A 322 3.72 6.97 -15.67
CA SER A 322 3.52 7.86 -16.80
C SER A 322 3.25 9.29 -16.37
N TRP A 323 3.42 10.25 -17.29
CA TRP A 323 3.06 11.65 -17.03
C TRP A 323 1.59 11.80 -16.61
N GLU A 324 0.66 11.09 -17.27
CA GLU A 324 -0.77 11.09 -16.91
C GLU A 324 -1.02 10.56 -15.49
N ASP A 325 -0.35 9.46 -15.12
CA ASP A 325 -0.43 8.92 -13.77
C ASP A 325 0.09 9.92 -12.73
N TYR A 326 1.21 10.58 -13.02
CA TYR A 326 1.81 11.54 -12.12
C TYR A 326 0.98 12.81 -11.98
N TYR A 327 0.40 13.29 -13.07
CA TYR A 327 -0.53 14.42 -13.05
C TYR A 327 -1.67 14.16 -12.06
N ASP A 328 -2.31 12.99 -12.12
CA ASP A 328 -3.37 12.63 -11.18
C ASP A 328 -2.82 12.46 -9.74
N LYS A 329 -1.60 11.91 -9.59
CA LYS A 329 -0.92 11.78 -8.29
C LYS A 329 -0.67 13.11 -7.59
N THR A 330 -0.40 14.19 -8.31
CA THR A 330 -0.15 15.52 -7.71
C THR A 330 -1.36 16.07 -6.95
N SER A 331 -2.58 15.63 -7.28
CA SER A 331 -3.80 16.07 -6.59
C SER A 331 -4.00 15.42 -5.21
N ARG A 332 -3.30 14.31 -4.96
CA ARG A 332 -3.55 13.40 -3.82
C ARG A 332 -2.31 13.04 -3.02
N SER A 333 -1.15 13.62 -3.36
CA SER A 333 0.12 13.40 -2.67
C SER A 333 0.85 14.72 -2.46
N GLY A 334 1.79 14.76 -1.50
CA GLY A 334 2.68 15.90 -1.31
C GLY A 334 3.78 16.05 -2.36
N LYS A 335 3.80 15.21 -3.41
CA LYS A 335 4.80 15.26 -4.48
C LYS A 335 4.38 16.26 -5.56
N ASP A 336 5.28 17.15 -5.94
CA ASP A 336 5.04 18.21 -6.91
C ASP A 336 5.85 18.00 -8.21
N TRP A 337 5.76 18.97 -9.14
CA TRP A 337 6.53 18.90 -10.38
C TRP A 337 8.04 19.13 -10.18
N ASN A 338 8.49 19.65 -9.04
CA ASN A 338 9.93 19.71 -8.74
C ASN A 338 10.47 18.30 -8.47
N PHE A 339 9.71 17.47 -7.74
CA PHE A 339 10.05 16.07 -7.55
C PHE A 339 10.13 15.33 -8.90
N TRP A 340 9.13 15.49 -9.77
CA TRP A 340 9.16 14.93 -11.14
C TRP A 340 10.43 15.36 -11.88
N ASN A 341 10.70 16.67 -11.94
CA ASN A 341 11.84 17.20 -12.71
C ASN A 341 13.18 16.74 -12.16
N TYR A 342 13.30 16.54 -10.84
CA TYR A 342 14.50 15.97 -10.25
C TYR A 342 14.68 14.52 -10.66
N MET A 343 13.65 13.69 -10.45
CA MET A 343 13.70 12.25 -10.70
C MET A 343 13.89 11.94 -12.19
N GLU A 344 13.18 12.65 -13.08
CA GLU A 344 13.16 12.35 -14.51
C GLU A 344 14.36 12.95 -15.27
N TYR A 345 14.92 14.08 -14.83
CA TYR A 345 15.93 14.80 -15.63
C TYR A 345 17.24 15.11 -14.91
N LYS A 346 17.31 14.99 -13.58
CA LYS A 346 18.52 15.35 -12.82
C LYS A 346 19.19 14.15 -12.15
N ALA A 347 18.41 13.23 -11.62
CA ALA A 347 18.92 12.01 -11.03
C ALA A 347 19.57 11.14 -12.13
N GLU A 348 20.66 10.46 -11.77
CA GLU A 348 21.29 9.49 -12.67
C GLU A 348 20.41 8.25 -12.78
N HIS A 349 20.32 7.68 -13.98
CA HIS A 349 19.46 6.53 -14.27
C HIS A 349 20.26 5.29 -14.65
N ASN A 350 19.73 4.12 -14.29
CA ASN A 350 20.25 2.81 -14.68
C ASN A 350 19.14 1.97 -15.32
N ALA A 351 19.53 1.05 -16.20
CA ALA A 351 18.61 0.02 -16.68
C ALA A 351 18.17 -0.89 -15.52
N CYS A 352 16.86 -1.12 -15.42
CA CYS A 352 16.21 -1.82 -14.32
C CYS A 352 15.19 -2.88 -14.81
N PRO A 353 15.60 -3.86 -15.63
CA PRO A 353 14.67 -4.82 -16.23
C PRO A 353 14.32 -6.01 -15.31
N GLN A 354 14.76 -6.03 -14.05
CA GLN A 354 14.72 -7.23 -13.21
C GLN A 354 13.31 -7.74 -12.95
N MET A 355 12.29 -6.88 -12.95
CA MET A 355 10.90 -7.32 -12.76
C MET A 355 10.34 -8.07 -13.97
N LEU A 356 11.00 -8.01 -15.13
CA LEU A 356 10.60 -8.79 -16.31
C LEU A 356 10.69 -10.30 -16.09
N ARG A 357 11.47 -10.76 -15.10
CA ARG A 357 11.67 -12.19 -14.83
C ARG A 357 10.38 -12.92 -14.43
N TYR A 358 9.42 -12.21 -13.84
CA TYR A 358 8.11 -12.77 -13.47
C TYR A 358 7.17 -12.95 -14.66
N PHE A 359 7.51 -12.40 -15.83
CA PHE A 359 6.73 -12.59 -17.06
C PHE A 359 7.39 -13.59 -18.02
N ALA A 360 8.63 -13.98 -17.76
CA ALA A 360 9.27 -15.06 -18.50
C ALA A 360 8.56 -16.38 -18.15
N LYS A 361 8.17 -17.16 -19.17
CA LYS A 361 7.65 -18.52 -18.93
C LYS A 361 8.68 -19.25 -18.07
N PRO A 362 8.30 -19.84 -16.93
CA PRO A 362 9.26 -20.54 -16.08
C PRO A 362 9.91 -21.66 -16.91
N PRO A 363 11.25 -21.78 -16.92
CA PRO A 363 11.86 -22.99 -17.43
C PRO A 363 11.48 -24.12 -16.49
N ASN A 364 10.43 -24.90 -16.83
CA ASN A 364 9.97 -26.12 -16.16
C ASN A 364 10.50 -26.29 -14.72
N ARG A 365 10.14 -25.39 -13.80
CA ARG A 365 10.32 -25.68 -12.38
C ARG A 365 9.15 -26.60 -12.02
N PRO A 366 9.40 -27.84 -11.56
CA PRO A 366 8.33 -28.60 -10.94
C PRO A 366 7.90 -27.78 -9.73
N HIS A 367 6.73 -27.15 -9.81
CA HIS A 367 6.03 -26.74 -8.61
C HIS A 367 5.87 -28.01 -7.80
N SER A 368 6.59 -28.13 -6.69
CA SER A 368 6.27 -29.14 -5.69
C SER A 368 5.00 -28.70 -4.95
N PHE A 369 3.89 -28.64 -5.69
CA PHE A 369 2.58 -28.88 -5.10
C PHE A 369 2.54 -30.37 -4.78
N ARG A 370 3.05 -30.74 -3.60
CA ARG A 370 2.55 -31.94 -2.94
C ARG A 370 1.29 -31.49 -2.21
N GLY A 371 0.16 -31.62 -2.89
CA GLY A 371 -1.09 -31.78 -2.18
C GLY A 371 -1.00 -33.05 -1.33
N LEU A 372 -1.25 -32.90 -0.04
CA LEU A 372 -1.97 -33.84 0.81
C LEU A 372 -2.51 -33.04 1.98
#